data_AF-A0A9Q1HFT7-F1
#
_entry.id   AF-A0A9Q1HFT7-F1
#
_cell.length_a   1.000
_cell.length_b   1.000
_cell.length_c   1.000
_cell.angle_alpha   90.00
_cell.angle_beta   90.00
_cell.angle_gamma   90.00
#
_symmetry.space_group_name_H-M   'P 1'
#
loop_
_entity.id
_entity.type
_entity.pdbx_description
1 polymer ?
#
loop_
_entity_poly.entity_id
_entity_poly.type
_entity_poly.pdbx_seq_one_letter_code
_entity_poly.pdbx_strand_id
1 'polypeptide(L)'
;MGALALLTVPSLSINHFRFLLLCILLPAVTDARESFASVRVLRRQRGSPKYNITPGQLEFLKACRFSKKKIAEILHVSTKTVCRRFREFNLGTKEYKYICSEKLDEMVRSLLAGNHRVGTKAVVTLLHNEGIKVQRKRVRASVRRVDPAGVACRSRRVLKRMAYKVHGPNSLWHLDGNHKLIRFVQCSMVH
;
A
#
# COMPACT_ATOMS: atom_id res chain seq x y z
N MET A 1 26.79 -28.06 -42.37
CA MET A 1 26.90 -28.36 -40.93
C MET A 1 26.73 -27.07 -40.16
N GLY A 2 25.49 -26.58 -40.05
CA GLY A 2 25.16 -25.31 -39.42
C GLY A 2 24.04 -25.52 -38.43
N ALA A 3 24.30 -25.19 -37.16
CA ALA A 3 23.29 -25.11 -36.10
C ALA A 3 23.79 -24.12 -35.04
N LEU A 4 23.50 -22.83 -35.25
CA LEU A 4 23.58 -21.84 -34.18
C LEU A 4 22.30 -21.98 -33.34
N ALA A 5 22.46 -22.50 -32.13
CA ALA A 5 21.40 -22.63 -31.15
C ALA A 5 20.92 -21.24 -30.68
N LEU A 6 19.67 -20.92 -31.02
CA LEU A 6 18.92 -19.82 -30.42
C LEU A 6 18.58 -20.19 -28.96
N LEU A 7 19.35 -19.68 -28.00
CA LEU A 7 18.91 -19.62 -26.61
C LEU A 7 17.99 -18.42 -26.43
N THR A 8 16.70 -18.72 -26.41
CA THR A 8 15.59 -17.83 -26.10
C THR A 8 15.64 -17.45 -24.61
N VAL A 9 16.01 -16.20 -24.35
CA VAL A 9 15.89 -15.57 -23.02
C VAL A 9 14.41 -15.37 -22.66
N PRO A 10 13.97 -15.69 -21.43
CA PRO A 10 12.59 -15.55 -21.01
C PRO A 10 12.20 -14.07 -20.90
N SER A 11 11.11 -13.73 -21.57
CA SER A 11 10.44 -12.44 -21.62
C SER A 11 10.26 -11.78 -20.23
N LEU A 12 11.18 -10.88 -19.87
CA LEU A 12 10.93 -9.86 -18.86
C LEU A 12 9.85 -8.93 -19.40
N SER A 13 8.75 -8.87 -18.66
CA SER A 13 7.57 -8.04 -18.90
C SER A 13 7.92 -6.64 -19.45
N ILE A 14 7.48 -6.38 -20.68
CA ILE A 14 7.63 -5.16 -21.49
C ILE A 14 7.22 -3.88 -20.73
N ASN A 15 6.47 -4.02 -19.63
CA ASN A 15 6.00 -2.92 -18.80
C ASN A 15 7.05 -2.40 -17.80
N HIS A 16 8.03 -3.21 -17.39
CA HIS A 16 9.08 -2.76 -16.47
C HIS A 16 10.14 -1.93 -17.23
N PHE A 17 10.47 -2.34 -18.45
CA PHE A 17 11.41 -1.63 -19.31
C PHE A 17 10.86 -0.29 -19.83
N ARG A 18 9.56 -0.20 -20.15
CA ARG A 18 8.94 1.09 -20.52
C ARG A 18 8.97 2.11 -19.39
N PHE A 19 8.86 1.68 -18.14
CA PHE A 19 8.91 2.57 -16.98
C PHE A 19 10.34 3.05 -16.72
N LEU A 20 11.34 2.17 -16.87
CA LEU A 20 12.75 2.54 -16.73
C LEU A 20 13.21 3.44 -17.89
N LEU A 21 12.78 3.15 -19.11
CA LEU A 21 13.14 3.90 -20.31
C LEU A 21 12.50 5.30 -20.35
N LEU A 22 11.28 5.46 -19.84
CA LEU A 22 10.64 6.78 -19.67
C LEU A 22 11.36 7.62 -18.60
N CYS A 23 11.94 6.99 -17.58
CA CYS A 23 12.74 7.67 -16.56
C CYS A 23 14.14 8.07 -17.03
N ILE A 24 14.70 7.41 -18.05
CA ILE A 24 16.07 7.69 -18.57
C ILE A 24 16.03 8.63 -19.79
N LEU A 25 14.95 8.63 -20.58
CA LEU A 25 14.83 9.41 -21.83
C LEU A 25 14.04 10.72 -21.73
N LEU A 26 13.73 11.22 -20.53
CA LEU A 26 13.30 12.62 -20.36
C LEU A 26 14.51 13.46 -19.91
N PRO A 27 15.30 14.02 -20.82
CA PRO A 27 16.25 15.05 -20.45
C PRO A 27 15.47 16.33 -20.09
N ALA A 28 15.88 16.95 -18.99
CA ALA A 28 15.66 18.37 -18.67
C ALA A 28 14.21 18.83 -18.40
N VAL A 29 13.77 18.73 -17.14
CA VAL A 29 13.54 19.93 -16.30
C VAL A 29 13.75 19.54 -14.83
N THR A 30 15.01 19.36 -14.42
CA THR A 30 15.38 19.51 -13.00
C THR A 30 16.47 20.55 -12.91
N ASP A 31 16.13 21.76 -13.33
CA ASP A 31 16.79 22.90 -12.74
C ASP A 31 16.15 23.18 -11.38
N ALA A 32 16.98 23.66 -10.46
CA ALA A 32 16.75 23.90 -9.05
C ALA A 32 16.83 22.67 -8.13
N ARG A 33 17.91 22.70 -7.34
CA ARG A 33 18.13 22.07 -6.04
C ARG A 33 17.10 22.57 -5.00
N GLU A 34 15.82 22.62 -5.35
CA GLU A 34 14.76 22.86 -4.39
C GLU A 34 14.49 21.53 -3.68
N SER A 35 14.94 21.44 -2.43
CA SER A 35 14.45 20.43 -1.50
C SER A 35 12.92 20.30 -1.64
N PHE A 36 12.38 19.09 -1.74
CA PHE A 36 10.92 18.86 -1.74
C PHE A 36 10.23 19.36 -0.46
N ALA A 37 10.98 19.89 0.51
CA ALA A 37 10.47 20.54 1.69
C ALA A 37 9.58 21.74 1.31
N SER A 38 8.34 21.71 1.76
CA SER A 38 7.42 22.82 1.48
C SER A 38 7.81 24.07 2.28
N VAL A 39 8.02 25.18 1.58
CA VAL A 39 8.35 26.48 2.19
C VAL A 39 7.10 27.09 2.83
N ARG A 40 7.24 27.73 4.00
CA ARG A 40 6.14 28.49 4.62
C ARG A 40 5.93 29.81 3.88
N VAL A 41 4.72 30.05 3.38
CA VAL A 41 4.36 31.33 2.75
C VAL A 41 4.06 32.34 3.84
N LEU A 42 4.91 33.36 3.96
CA LEU A 42 4.67 34.51 4.83
C LEU A 42 3.60 35.39 4.16
N ARG A 43 2.33 35.21 4.52
CA ARG A 43 1.27 36.16 4.17
C ARG A 43 0.98 37.04 5.36
N ARG A 44 0.81 38.35 5.14
CA ARG A 44 0.29 39.33 6.12
C ARG A 44 -1.22 39.14 6.37
N GLN A 45 -1.67 37.91 6.56
CA GLN A 45 -3.06 37.57 6.85
C GLN A 45 -3.15 36.95 8.25
N ARG A 46 -4.26 37.21 8.94
CA ARG A 46 -4.55 36.70 10.29
C ARG A 46 -4.56 35.15 10.25
N GLY A 47 -3.74 34.52 11.09
CA GLY A 47 -3.65 33.04 11.21
C GLY A 47 -2.23 32.49 10.98
N SER A 48 -2.08 31.16 11.12
CA SER A 48 -0.78 30.47 10.95
C SER A 48 -0.32 30.46 9.48
N PRO A 49 0.99 30.65 9.19
CA PRO A 49 1.52 30.59 7.83
C PRO A 49 1.22 29.27 7.13
N LYS A 50 0.75 29.35 5.87
CA LYS A 50 0.42 28.16 5.06
C LYS A 50 1.68 27.63 4.38
N TYR A 51 1.81 26.32 4.26
CA TYR A 51 2.84 25.68 3.44
C TYR A 51 2.54 25.84 1.94
N ASN A 52 3.55 26.21 1.16
CA ASN A 52 3.52 26.22 -0.29
C ASN A 52 3.65 24.77 -0.79
N ILE A 53 2.52 24.18 -1.16
CA ILE A 53 2.46 22.82 -1.72
C ILE A 53 1.66 22.94 -3.01
N THR A 54 2.30 22.69 -4.14
CA THR A 54 1.65 22.78 -5.45
C THR A 54 0.83 21.50 -5.72
N PRO A 55 -0.24 21.58 -6.53
CA PRO A 55 -1.00 20.40 -6.93
C PRO A 55 -0.13 19.41 -7.70
N GLY A 56 0.72 19.88 -8.61
CA GLY A 56 1.64 19.04 -9.40
C GLY A 56 2.61 18.22 -8.54
N GLN A 57 3.13 18.79 -7.44
CA GLN A 57 3.96 18.04 -6.47
C GLN A 57 3.18 16.86 -5.85
N LEU A 58 1.92 17.09 -5.44
CA LEU A 58 1.10 16.03 -4.85
C LEU A 58 0.63 15.00 -5.87
N GLU A 59 0.38 15.41 -7.12
CA GLU A 59 0.06 14.52 -8.24
C GLU A 59 1.23 13.61 -8.57
N PHE A 60 2.45 14.15 -8.66
CA PHE A 60 3.68 13.38 -8.86
C PHE A 60 3.87 12.36 -7.73
N LEU A 61 3.81 12.79 -6.46
CA LEU A 61 3.96 11.88 -5.33
C LEU A 61 2.85 10.82 -5.25
N LYS A 62 1.63 11.15 -5.71
CA LYS A 62 0.51 10.21 -5.86
C LYS A 62 0.78 9.21 -7.00
N ALA A 63 1.37 9.65 -8.11
CA ALA A 63 1.77 8.79 -9.23
C ALA A 63 2.85 7.79 -8.78
N CYS A 64 3.84 8.23 -7.99
CA CYS A 64 4.84 7.38 -7.35
C CYS A 64 4.28 6.42 -6.27
N ARG A 65 2.96 6.40 -6.04
CA ARG A 65 2.26 5.51 -5.09
C ARG A 65 2.68 5.65 -3.63
N PHE A 66 3.25 6.79 -3.22
CA PHE A 66 3.60 7.01 -1.83
C PHE A 66 2.38 7.09 -0.92
N SER A 67 2.50 6.56 0.30
CA SER A 67 1.47 6.73 1.32
C SER A 67 1.41 8.19 1.78
N LYS A 68 0.24 8.66 2.24
CA LYS A 68 0.11 10.03 2.78
C LYS A 68 1.07 10.32 3.94
N LYS A 69 1.43 9.29 4.71
CA LYS A 69 2.46 9.39 5.76
C LYS A 69 3.84 9.64 5.15
N LYS A 70 4.20 8.85 4.13
CA LYS A 70 5.48 9.00 3.45
C LYS A 70 5.59 10.34 2.72
N ILE A 71 4.51 10.81 2.11
CA ILE A 71 4.42 12.14 1.51
C ILE A 71 4.67 13.23 2.56
N ALA A 72 4.10 13.09 3.76
CA ALA A 72 4.32 14.03 4.85
C ALA A 72 5.78 14.05 5.32
N GLU A 73 6.43 12.89 5.40
CA GLU A 73 7.87 12.78 5.67
C GLU A 73 8.72 13.46 4.59
N ILE A 74 8.44 13.19 3.30
CA ILE A 74 9.18 13.75 2.16
C ILE A 74 9.03 15.28 2.09
N LEU A 75 7.82 15.80 2.33
CA LEU A 75 7.53 17.23 2.27
C LEU A 75 7.87 17.98 3.57
N HIS A 76 8.32 17.26 4.61
CA HIS A 76 8.58 17.78 5.97
C HIS A 76 7.38 18.55 6.58
N VAL A 77 6.17 17.99 6.43
CA VAL A 77 4.94 18.58 6.97
C VAL A 77 4.15 17.59 7.80
N SER A 78 3.19 18.10 8.57
CA SER A 78 2.24 17.23 9.25
C SER A 78 1.37 16.46 8.25
N THR A 79 1.03 15.21 8.60
CA THR A 79 0.08 14.39 7.83
C THR A 79 -1.29 15.04 7.67
N LYS A 80 -1.68 15.91 8.63
CA LYS A 80 -2.90 16.72 8.59
C LYS A 80 -2.85 17.73 7.44
N THR A 81 -1.73 18.41 7.24
CA THR A 81 -1.52 19.35 6.12
C THR A 81 -1.67 18.64 4.78
N VAL A 82 -1.04 17.47 4.62
CA VAL A 82 -1.17 16.65 3.40
C VAL A 82 -2.63 16.23 3.19
N CYS A 83 -3.30 15.71 4.22
CA CYS A 83 -4.71 15.31 4.10
C CYS A 83 -5.63 16.48 3.70
N ARG A 84 -5.40 17.68 4.23
CA ARG A 84 -6.14 18.89 3.87
C ARG A 84 -5.92 19.26 2.40
N ARG A 85 -4.67 19.32 1.94
CA ARG A 85 -4.35 19.64 0.53
C ARG A 85 -4.92 18.60 -0.45
N PHE A 86 -4.90 17.32 -0.09
CA PHE A 86 -5.53 16.26 -0.89
C PHE A 86 -7.05 16.43 -1.04
N ARG A 87 -7.73 17.07 -0.08
CA ARG A 87 -9.16 17.39 -0.16
C ARG A 87 -9.38 18.66 -1.00
N GLU A 88 -8.59 19.70 -0.75
CA GLU A 88 -8.65 20.97 -1.51
C GLU A 88 -8.47 20.74 -3.02
N PHE A 89 -7.55 19.85 -3.40
CA PHE A 89 -7.27 19.52 -4.80
C PHE A 89 -8.05 18.31 -5.33
N ASN A 90 -9.02 17.78 -4.58
CA ASN A 90 -9.80 16.58 -4.95
C ASN A 90 -8.97 15.32 -5.31
N LEU A 91 -7.71 15.26 -4.89
CA LEU A 91 -6.78 14.16 -5.18
C LEU A 91 -7.06 12.88 -4.37
N GLY A 92 -7.98 12.95 -3.40
CA GLY A 92 -8.28 11.87 -2.45
C GLY A 92 -9.24 10.79 -2.93
N THR A 93 -9.88 10.97 -4.09
CA THR A 93 -10.92 10.06 -4.58
C THR A 93 -10.31 8.71 -4.98
N LYS A 94 -10.91 7.63 -4.47
CA LYS A 94 -10.56 6.26 -4.90
C LYS A 94 -11.26 6.00 -6.22
N GLU A 95 -10.56 6.29 -7.31
CA GLU A 95 -11.00 5.88 -8.64
C GLU A 95 -10.90 4.36 -8.74
N TYR A 96 -12.07 3.70 -8.81
CA TYR A 96 -12.17 2.27 -9.06
C TYR A 96 -12.37 2.04 -10.55
N LYS A 97 -11.60 1.13 -11.14
CA LYS A 97 -11.78 0.71 -12.52
C LYS A 97 -13.01 -0.21 -12.61
N TYR A 98 -13.92 0.08 -13.53
CA TYR A 98 -14.97 -0.86 -13.89
C TYR A 98 -14.36 -2.01 -14.70
N ILE A 99 -14.51 -3.23 -14.19
CA ILE A 99 -14.04 -4.48 -14.80
C ILE A 99 -15.13 -5.51 -14.62
N CYS A 100 -15.40 -6.32 -15.63
CA CYS A 100 -16.40 -7.39 -15.51
C CYS A 100 -15.97 -8.49 -14.53
N SER A 101 -16.92 -9.25 -13.99
CA SER A 101 -16.64 -10.34 -13.04
C SER A 101 -15.75 -11.41 -13.64
N GLU A 102 -15.99 -11.78 -14.89
CA GLU A 102 -15.34 -12.90 -15.58
C GLU A 102 -13.88 -12.54 -15.86
N LYS A 103 -13.63 -11.31 -16.31
CA LYS A 103 -12.26 -10.81 -16.52
C LYS A 103 -11.49 -10.70 -15.21
N LEU A 104 -12.16 -10.31 -14.12
CA LEU A 104 -11.54 -10.29 -12.80
C LEU A 104 -11.18 -11.70 -12.34
N ASP A 105 -12.07 -12.66 -12.55
CA ASP A 105 -11.85 -14.06 -12.16
C ASP A 105 -10.70 -14.69 -12.94
N GLU A 106 -10.55 -14.35 -14.22
CA GLU A 106 -9.42 -14.80 -15.03
C GLU A 106 -8.08 -14.24 -14.55
N MET A 107 -8.02 -12.95 -14.24
CA MET A 107 -6.80 -12.34 -13.66
C MET A 107 -6.50 -12.93 -12.27
N VAL A 108 -7.52 -13.18 -11.46
CA VAL A 108 -7.31 -13.80 -10.14
C VAL A 108 -6.82 -15.24 -10.30
N ARG A 109 -7.31 -15.99 -11.27
CA ARG A 109 -6.86 -17.35 -11.57
C ARG A 109 -5.40 -17.37 -12.01
N SER A 110 -4.99 -16.46 -12.90
CA SER A 110 -3.59 -16.36 -13.33
C SER A 110 -2.66 -15.95 -12.19
N LEU A 111 -3.08 -15.02 -11.31
CA LEU A 111 -2.29 -14.60 -10.15
C LEU A 111 -2.18 -15.70 -9.08
N LEU A 112 -3.17 -16.56 -8.96
CA LEU A 112 -3.18 -17.63 -7.98
C LEU A 112 -2.34 -18.82 -8.43
N ALA A 113 -2.28 -19.18 -9.72
CA ALA A 113 -1.38 -20.20 -10.30
C ALA A 113 -1.09 -21.45 -9.42
N GLY A 114 -2.09 -21.96 -8.69
CA GLY A 114 -1.95 -23.08 -7.75
C GLY A 114 -1.36 -22.75 -6.35
N ASN A 115 -0.91 -21.52 -6.10
CA ASN A 115 -0.47 -21.06 -4.80
C ASN A 115 -1.63 -20.66 -3.89
N HIS A 116 -2.22 -21.66 -3.21
CA HIS A 116 -3.28 -21.47 -2.22
C HIS A 116 -2.87 -20.69 -0.95
N ARG A 117 -1.60 -20.26 -0.82
CA ARG A 117 -1.17 -19.41 0.30
C ARG A 117 -1.46 -17.93 0.04
N VAL A 118 -1.63 -17.52 -1.22
CA VAL A 118 -1.87 -16.13 -1.61
C VAL A 118 -3.28 -15.70 -1.20
N GLY A 119 -3.38 -14.94 -0.11
CA GLY A 119 -4.66 -14.46 0.38
C GLY A 119 -5.23 -13.27 -0.42
N THR A 120 -6.50 -12.94 -0.20
CA THR A 120 -7.20 -11.84 -0.88
C THR A 120 -6.47 -10.49 -0.79
N LYS A 121 -5.76 -10.21 0.32
CA LYS A 121 -4.97 -8.97 0.46
C LYS A 121 -3.83 -8.89 -0.55
N ALA A 122 -3.12 -10.00 -0.76
CA ALA A 122 -2.02 -10.06 -1.71
C ALA A 122 -2.55 -9.89 -3.15
N VAL A 123 -3.65 -10.56 -3.49
CA VAL A 123 -4.32 -10.40 -4.79
C VAL A 123 -4.70 -8.94 -5.06
N VAL A 124 -5.26 -8.24 -4.06
CA VAL A 124 -5.57 -6.80 -4.19
C VAL A 124 -4.32 -5.97 -4.46
N THR A 125 -3.20 -6.26 -3.78
CA THR A 125 -1.93 -5.56 -3.99
C THR A 125 -1.37 -5.82 -5.38
N LEU A 126 -1.40 -7.07 -5.85
CA LEU A 126 -0.92 -7.44 -7.19
C LEU A 126 -1.72 -6.73 -8.28
N LEU A 127 -3.06 -6.78 -8.20
CA LEU A 127 -3.94 -6.03 -9.11
C LEU A 127 -3.65 -4.52 -9.06
N HIS A 128 -3.40 -3.98 -7.87
CA HIS A 128 -3.05 -2.57 -7.72
C HIS A 128 -1.71 -2.21 -8.38
N ASN A 129 -0.73 -3.12 -8.35
CA ASN A 129 0.56 -2.96 -9.02
C ASN A 129 0.42 -3.01 -10.54
N GLU A 130 -0.52 -3.79 -11.07
CA GLU A 130 -0.92 -3.78 -12.49
C GLU A 130 -1.73 -2.52 -12.88
N GLY A 131 -1.92 -1.57 -11.95
CA GLY A 131 -2.68 -0.34 -12.19
C GLY A 131 -4.20 -0.52 -12.08
N ILE A 132 -4.67 -1.70 -11.67
CA ILE A 132 -6.08 -2.05 -11.57
C ILE A 132 -6.59 -1.85 -10.15
N LYS A 133 -7.36 -0.78 -9.93
CA LYS A 133 -8.02 -0.49 -8.65
C LYS A 133 -9.42 -1.08 -8.63
N VAL A 134 -9.61 -2.20 -7.93
CA VAL A 134 -10.92 -2.84 -7.75
C VAL A 134 -11.34 -2.81 -6.28
N GLN A 135 -12.65 -2.76 -6.05
CA GLN A 135 -13.22 -2.83 -4.71
C GLN A 135 -12.84 -4.15 -4.01
N ARG A 136 -12.42 -4.07 -2.74
CA ARG A 136 -12.04 -5.25 -1.95
C ARG A 136 -13.13 -6.31 -1.86
N LYS A 137 -14.41 -5.91 -1.79
CA LYS A 137 -15.56 -6.84 -1.77
C LYS A 137 -15.61 -7.69 -3.04
N ARG A 138 -15.37 -7.08 -4.21
CA ARG A 138 -15.37 -7.77 -5.52
C ARG A 138 -14.21 -8.75 -5.64
N VAL A 139 -13.00 -8.33 -5.26
CA VAL A 139 -11.83 -9.23 -5.25
C VAL A 139 -12.04 -10.40 -4.29
N ARG A 140 -12.61 -10.16 -3.10
CA ARG A 140 -12.93 -11.24 -2.16
C ARG A 140 -13.96 -12.23 -2.73
N ALA A 141 -14.98 -11.73 -3.42
CA ALA A 141 -15.98 -12.58 -4.06
C ALA A 141 -15.35 -13.42 -5.19
N SER A 142 -14.51 -12.80 -6.03
CA SER A 142 -13.74 -13.46 -7.08
C SER A 142 -12.84 -14.57 -6.55
N VAL A 143 -12.01 -14.29 -5.55
CA VAL A 143 -11.12 -15.29 -4.92
C VAL A 143 -11.90 -16.48 -4.35
N ARG A 144 -13.10 -16.28 -3.79
CA ARG A 144 -13.93 -17.39 -3.31
C ARG A 144 -14.49 -18.26 -4.43
N ARG A 145 -14.80 -17.68 -5.60
CA ARG A 145 -15.26 -18.44 -6.77
C ARG A 145 -14.13 -19.23 -7.42
N VAL A 146 -12.94 -18.61 -7.52
CA VAL A 146 -11.77 -19.20 -8.20
C VAL A 146 -11.05 -20.23 -7.33
N ASP A 147 -10.91 -19.97 -6.02
CA ASP A 147 -10.10 -20.78 -5.10
C ASP A 147 -10.83 -21.04 -3.77
N PRO A 148 -11.93 -21.82 -3.78
CA PRO A 148 -12.64 -22.17 -2.55
C PRO A 148 -11.75 -23.00 -1.60
N ALA A 149 -10.91 -23.89 -2.15
CA ALA A 149 -10.00 -24.74 -1.39
C ALA A 149 -8.95 -23.92 -0.63
N GLY A 150 -8.27 -22.96 -1.28
CA GLY A 150 -7.31 -22.11 -0.60
C GLY A 150 -7.95 -21.16 0.40
N VAL A 151 -9.19 -20.72 0.18
CA VAL A 151 -9.97 -19.99 1.20
C VAL A 151 -10.19 -20.87 2.43
N ALA A 152 -10.62 -22.12 2.27
CA ALA A 152 -10.80 -23.06 3.37
C ALA A 152 -9.47 -23.34 4.11
N CYS A 153 -8.39 -23.61 3.38
CA CYS A 153 -7.05 -23.82 3.94
C CYS A 153 -6.58 -22.63 4.80
N ARG A 154 -6.82 -21.39 4.34
CA ARG A 154 -6.47 -20.17 5.08
C ARG A 154 -7.38 -19.95 6.28
N SER A 155 -8.67 -20.26 6.16
CA SER A 155 -9.63 -20.19 7.28
C SER A 155 -9.29 -21.17 8.40
N ARG A 156 -8.77 -22.36 8.05
CA ARG A 156 -8.35 -23.37 9.02
C ARG A 156 -7.12 -22.95 9.85
N ARG A 157 -6.32 -22.01 9.35
CA ARG A 157 -5.15 -21.45 10.06
C ARG A 157 -5.50 -20.33 11.05
N VAL A 158 -6.79 -20.04 11.25
CA VAL A 158 -7.20 -19.13 12.32
C VAL A 158 -6.68 -19.69 13.65
N LEU A 159 -6.06 -18.80 14.43
CA LEU A 159 -5.36 -19.11 15.69
C LEU A 159 -6.15 -20.12 16.51
N LYS A 160 -5.59 -21.31 16.70
CA LYS A 160 -6.10 -22.25 17.69
C LYS A 160 -5.83 -21.61 19.05
N ARG A 161 -6.90 -21.30 19.79
CA ARG A 161 -6.74 -20.96 21.21
C ARG A 161 -6.13 -22.18 21.89
N MET A 162 -4.97 -22.01 22.51
CA MET A 162 -4.37 -23.07 23.29
C MET A 162 -5.27 -23.33 24.49
N ALA A 163 -5.77 -24.56 24.62
CA ALA A 163 -6.36 -25.02 25.86
C ALA A 163 -5.21 -25.34 26.82
N TYR A 164 -5.17 -24.69 27.98
CA TYR A 164 -4.15 -24.98 28.98
C TYR A 164 -4.52 -26.29 29.68
N LYS A 165 -3.65 -27.29 29.57
CA LYS A 165 -3.74 -28.50 30.41
C LYS A 165 -2.96 -28.23 31.68
N VAL A 166 -3.66 -28.14 32.79
CA VAL A 166 -3.11 -27.69 34.07
C VAL A 166 -3.34 -28.79 35.11
N HIS A 167 -2.41 -28.94 36.06
CA HIS A 167 -2.41 -30.09 36.98
C HIS A 167 -3.48 -29.97 38.08
N GLY A 168 -4.07 -28.79 38.30
CA GLY A 168 -5.13 -28.57 39.28
C GLY A 168 -5.63 -27.12 39.33
N PRO A 169 -6.70 -26.82 40.11
CA PRO A 169 -7.16 -25.45 40.32
C PRO A 169 -6.02 -24.58 40.91
N ASN A 170 -5.81 -23.36 40.39
CA ASN A 170 -4.70 -22.43 40.70
C ASN A 170 -3.30 -22.73 40.12
N SER A 171 -3.12 -23.72 39.25
CA SER A 171 -1.81 -23.97 38.61
C SER A 171 -1.54 -23.13 37.35
N LEU A 172 -2.50 -22.31 36.92
CA LEU A 172 -2.36 -21.39 35.78
C LEU A 172 -2.65 -19.97 36.22
N TRP A 173 -1.62 -19.12 36.15
CA TRP A 173 -1.75 -17.69 36.38
C TRP A 173 -1.53 -16.99 35.05
N HIS A 174 -2.59 -16.38 34.51
CA HIS A 174 -2.45 -15.43 33.41
C HIS A 174 -2.08 -14.08 33.98
N LEU A 175 -0.85 -13.63 33.71
CA LEU A 175 -0.48 -12.22 33.92
C LEU A 175 -1.12 -11.40 32.80
N ASP A 176 -2.40 -11.04 32.94
CA ASP A 176 -3.08 -10.13 32.03
C ASP A 176 -2.70 -8.67 32.36
N GLY A 177 -1.42 -8.37 32.21
CA GLY A 177 -0.95 -7.00 32.31
C GLY A 177 -1.35 -6.23 31.06
N ASN A 178 -1.91 -5.04 31.26
CA ASN A 178 -2.04 -4.01 30.21
C ASN A 178 -0.66 -3.45 29.81
N HIS A 179 0.38 -4.30 29.69
CA HIS A 179 1.74 -3.93 29.31
C HIS A 179 1.79 -3.25 27.93
N LYS A 180 0.76 -3.44 27.10
CA LYS A 180 0.53 -2.70 25.86
C LYS A 180 0.28 -1.19 26.03
N LEU A 181 -0.11 -0.74 27.23
CA LEU A 181 -0.43 0.66 27.55
C LEU A 181 0.71 1.40 28.25
N ILE A 182 1.76 0.71 28.71
CA ILE A 182 2.87 1.32 29.47
C ILE A 182 3.54 2.47 28.69
N ARG A 183 3.55 2.39 27.36
CA ARG A 183 4.13 3.44 26.49
C ARG A 183 3.33 4.75 26.45
N PHE A 184 2.09 4.78 26.96
CA PHE A 184 1.22 5.97 26.93
C PHE A 184 1.07 6.66 28.29
N VAL A 185 1.46 6.02 29.39
CA VAL A 185 1.20 6.51 30.75
C VAL A 185 2.42 7.25 31.36
N GLN A 186 3.58 7.20 30.72
CA GLN A 186 4.76 7.96 31.16
C GLN A 186 4.80 9.37 30.54
N CYS A 187 3.95 10.27 31.01
CA CYS A 187 4.21 11.72 30.95
C CYS A 187 3.30 12.50 31.90
N SER A 188 3.73 12.66 33.16
CA SER A 188 3.52 13.88 33.98
C SER A 188 4.02 13.63 35.41
N MET A 189 5.32 13.80 35.63
CA MET A 189 5.84 14.33 36.88
C MET A 189 7.01 15.24 36.51
N VAL A 190 6.64 16.46 36.17
CA VAL A 190 7.54 17.60 36.30
C VAL A 190 7.45 17.97 37.78
N HIS A 191 8.55 17.77 38.50
CA HIS A 191 8.87 18.53 39.70
C HIS A 191 9.96 19.53 39.33
#